data_AF-A0A4S4MYY1-F1
#
_entry.id   AF-A0A4S4MYY1-F1
#
_cell.length_a   1.000
_cell.length_b   1.000
_cell.length_c   1.000
_cell.angle_alpha   90.00
_cell.angle_beta   90.00
_cell.angle_gamma   90.00
#
_symmetry.space_group_name_H-M   'P 1'
#
loop_
_entity.id
_entity.type
_entity.pdbx_description
1 polymer ?
#
loop_
_entity_poly.entity_id
_entity_poly.type
_entity_poly.pdbx_seq_one_letter_code
_entity_poly.pdbx_strand_id
1 'polypeptide(L)'
;MITSFWLINKHLQWYTHKKEQRYIVRILFMVPIYSVVSFASYLFWNHSTPLLLLRDCYESTVLTSFFYLLLTYLSPDVEEQKAIFRKNGLSRENDREARRKGVKVQKWIFPLSFIKSKPADGLYFLQMMKWGVLQYCVVRPV
;
A
#
# COMPACT_ATOMS: atom_id res chain seq x y z
N MET A 1 -3.93 -21.20 1.30
CA MET A 1 -2.93 -21.97 2.08
C MET A 1 -1.86 -22.57 1.18
N ILE A 2 -2.16 -23.62 0.40
CA ILE A 2 -1.16 -24.36 -0.41
C ILE A 2 -0.56 -23.47 -1.52
N THR A 3 -1.39 -22.73 -2.25
CA THR A 3 -0.95 -21.80 -3.30
C THR A 3 -0.11 -20.65 -2.75
N SER A 4 -0.47 -20.13 -1.57
CA SER A 4 0.29 -19.08 -0.88
C SER A 4 1.65 -19.59 -0.42
N PHE A 5 1.70 -20.75 0.23
CA PHE A 5 2.97 -21.37 0.66
C PHE A 5 3.89 -21.70 -0.51
N TRP A 6 3.32 -22.18 -1.64
CA TRP A 6 4.08 -22.45 -2.84
C TRP A 6 4.68 -21.17 -3.45
N LEU A 7 3.92 -20.08 -3.47
CA LEU A 7 4.40 -18.79 -3.98
C LEU A 7 5.45 -18.14 -3.07
N ILE A 8 5.32 -18.29 -1.74
CA ILE A 8 6.35 -17.89 -0.75
C ILE A 8 7.64 -18.65 -1.01
N ASN A 9 7.57 -19.99 -1.13
CA ASN A 9 8.75 -20.82 -1.36
C ASN A 9 9.45 -20.49 -2.67
N LYS A 10 8.68 -20.24 -3.74
CA LYS A 10 9.24 -19.84 -5.04
C LYS A 10 9.93 -18.46 -4.96
N HIS A 11 9.34 -17.51 -4.24
CA HIS A 11 10.01 -16.23 -3.97
C HIS A 11 11.24 -16.38 -3.07
N LEU A 12 11.26 -17.33 -2.13
CA LEU A 12 12.44 -17.60 -1.28
C LEU A 12 13.58 -18.25 -2.07
N GLN A 13 13.29 -19.10 -3.06
CA GLN A 13 14.29 -19.79 -3.85
C GLN A 13 15.06 -18.88 -4.83
N TRP A 14 14.41 -17.84 -5.36
CA TRP A 14 15.03 -16.88 -6.28
C TRP A 14 15.17 -15.52 -5.61
N TYR A 15 16.07 -15.44 -4.62
CA TYR A 15 16.24 -14.30 -3.70
C TYR A 15 17.00 -13.11 -4.31
N THR A 16 16.62 -12.70 -5.52
CA THR A 16 17.37 -11.75 -6.33
C THR A 16 17.24 -10.31 -5.82
N HIS A 17 16.13 -9.92 -5.18
CA HIS A 17 15.87 -8.55 -4.69
C HIS A 17 15.34 -8.56 -3.24
N LYS A 18 16.27 -8.59 -2.27
CA LYS A 18 16.01 -8.82 -0.83
C LYS A 18 15.02 -7.85 -0.17
N LYS A 19 14.95 -6.60 -0.62
CA LYS A 19 14.08 -5.56 -0.02
C LYS A 19 12.62 -5.74 -0.44
N GLU A 20 12.35 -5.92 -1.72
CA GLU A 20 11.01 -6.10 -2.27
C GLU A 20 10.38 -7.41 -1.79
N GLN A 21 11.15 -8.51 -1.85
CA GLN A 21 10.66 -9.83 -1.45
C GLN A 21 10.22 -9.89 0.01
N ARG A 22 10.85 -9.12 0.90
CA ARG A 22 10.44 -9.04 2.32
C ARG A 22 9.03 -8.47 2.49
N TYR A 23 8.66 -7.47 1.70
CA TYR A 23 7.31 -6.91 1.74
C TYR A 23 6.28 -7.86 1.14
N ILE A 24 6.60 -8.53 0.01
CA ILE A 24 5.75 -9.55 -0.62
C ILE A 24 5.46 -10.69 0.37
N VAL A 25 6.50 -11.21 1.02
CA VAL A 25 6.37 -12.31 1.98
C VAL A 25 5.47 -11.92 3.16
N ARG A 26 5.60 -10.70 3.70
CA ARG A 26 4.70 -10.19 4.75
C ARG A 26 3.24 -10.13 4.32
N ILE A 27 2.97 -9.71 3.09
CA ILE A 27 1.62 -9.67 2.51
C ILE A 27 1.10 -11.11 2.33
N LEU A 28 1.91 -12.03 1.84
CA LEU A 28 1.48 -13.40 1.59
C LEU A 28 1.23 -14.20 2.87
N PHE A 29 1.92 -13.86 3.97
CA PHE A 29 1.65 -14.40 5.31
C PHE A 29 0.29 -13.96 5.89
N MET A 30 -0.41 -12.99 5.28
CA MET A 30 -1.76 -12.60 5.69
C MET A 30 -2.75 -13.77 5.58
N VAL A 31 -2.71 -14.52 4.48
CA VAL A 31 -3.64 -15.63 4.23
C VAL A 31 -3.54 -16.74 5.30
N PRO A 32 -2.35 -17.28 5.65
CA PRO A 32 -2.25 -18.27 6.69
C PRO A 32 -2.59 -17.71 8.08
N ILE A 33 -2.19 -16.49 8.42
CA ILE A 33 -2.53 -15.88 9.72
C ILE A 33 -4.04 -15.73 9.88
N TYR A 34 -4.74 -15.24 8.85
CA TYR A 34 -6.20 -15.14 8.88
C TYR A 34 -6.86 -16.50 9.08
N SER A 35 -6.36 -17.56 8.41
CA SER A 35 -6.91 -18.90 8.59
C SER A 35 -6.73 -19.44 10.01
N VAL A 36 -5.58 -19.18 10.63
CA VAL A 36 -5.30 -19.60 12.02
C VAL A 36 -6.14 -18.80 13.00
N VAL A 37 -6.28 -17.49 12.82
CA VAL A 37 -7.13 -16.63 13.67
C VAL A 37 -8.61 -17.01 13.54
N SER A 38 -9.09 -17.29 12.33
CA SER A 38 -10.47 -17.78 12.11
C SER A 38 -10.70 -19.13 12.79
N PHE A 39 -9.74 -20.04 12.72
CA PHE A 39 -9.82 -21.34 13.41
C PHE A 39 -9.75 -21.19 14.93
N ALA A 40 -8.87 -20.33 15.45
CA ALA A 40 -8.75 -20.04 16.87
C ALA A 40 -10.00 -19.34 17.43
N SER A 41 -10.63 -18.44 16.66
CA SER A 41 -11.91 -17.81 17.01
C SER A 41 -13.04 -18.83 17.11
N TYR A 42 -13.05 -19.84 16.25
CA TYR A 42 -14.01 -20.95 16.32
C TYR A 42 -13.81 -21.80 17.59
N LEU A 43 -12.57 -22.00 18.04
CA LEU A 43 -12.25 -22.78 19.23
C LEU A 43 -12.42 -22.01 20.55
N PHE A 44 -12.17 -20.70 20.56
CA PHE A 44 -12.15 -19.87 21.77
C PHE A 44 -13.13 -18.69 21.67
N TRP A 45 -14.43 -18.97 21.83
CA TRP A 45 -15.51 -17.97 21.79
C TRP A 45 -15.35 -16.84 22.83
N ASN A 46 -14.67 -17.12 23.96
CA ASN A 46 -14.57 -16.23 25.11
C ASN A 46 -13.43 -15.19 25.03
N HIS A 47 -12.56 -15.27 24.02
CA HIS A 47 -11.43 -14.35 23.78
C HIS A 47 -11.47 -13.71 22.39
N SER A 48 -12.68 -13.51 21.85
CA SER A 48 -12.88 -12.98 20.50
C SER A 48 -12.37 -11.54 20.32
N THR A 49 -12.50 -10.68 21.35
CA THR A 49 -12.11 -9.26 21.28
C THR A 49 -10.62 -9.02 20.99
N PRO A 50 -9.64 -9.61 21.74
CA PRO A 50 -8.22 -9.42 21.44
C PRO A 50 -7.80 -10.02 20.09
N LEU A 51 -8.42 -11.12 19.66
CA LEU A 51 -8.15 -11.73 18.35
C LEU A 51 -8.62 -10.83 17.20
N LEU A 52 -9.76 -10.16 17.36
CA LEU A 52 -10.29 -9.21 16.38
C LEU A 52 -9.36 -7.97 16.25
N LEU A 53 -8.94 -7.40 17.38
CA LEU A 53 -8.01 -6.27 17.42
C LEU A 53 -6.66 -6.59 16.77
N LEU A 54 -6.11 -7.78 17.05
CA LEU A 54 -4.85 -8.23 16.45
C LEU A 54 -4.99 -8.39 14.93
N ARG A 55 -6.11 -8.95 14.46
CA ARG A 55 -6.41 -9.08 13.03
C ARG A 55 -6.48 -7.70 12.36
N ASP A 56 -7.18 -6.75 12.97
CA ASP A 56 -7.40 -5.43 12.37
C ASP A 56 -6.10 -4.60 12.34
N CYS A 57 -5.25 -4.71 13.37
CA CYS A 57 -3.90 -4.15 13.40
C CYS A 57 -2.96 -4.80 12.38
N TYR A 58 -3.07 -6.12 12.19
CA TYR A 58 -2.28 -6.83 11.18
C TYR A 58 -2.67 -6.40 9.76
N GLU A 59 -3.96 -6.22 9.48
CA GLU A 59 -4.45 -5.76 8.17
C GLU A 59 -3.88 -4.39 7.80
N SER A 60 -3.82 -3.49 8.79
CA SER A 60 -3.18 -2.18 8.70
C SER A 60 -1.68 -2.28 8.36
N THR A 61 -0.96 -3.18 9.05
CA THR A 61 0.48 -3.41 8.84
C THR A 61 0.76 -3.95 7.44
N VAL A 62 -0.10 -4.84 6.95
CA VAL A 62 -0.04 -5.41 5.59
C VAL A 62 -0.29 -4.33 4.55
N LEU A 63 -1.29 -3.47 4.74
CA LEU A 63 -1.58 -2.37 3.81
C LEU A 63 -0.40 -1.39 3.70
N THR A 64 0.23 -1.07 4.83
CA THR A 64 1.44 -0.25 4.84
C THR A 64 2.57 -0.92 4.08
N SER A 65 2.79 -2.21 4.30
CA SER A 65 3.81 -2.99 3.59
C SER A 65 3.56 -3.03 2.08
N PHE A 66 2.29 -3.15 1.66
CA PHE A 66 1.90 -3.09 0.25
C PHE A 66 2.15 -1.72 -0.37
N PHE A 67 1.80 -0.64 0.34
CA PHE A 67 2.08 0.71 -0.14
C PHE A 67 3.58 0.98 -0.33
N TYR A 68 4.42 0.57 0.62
CA TYR A 68 5.88 0.70 0.49
C TYR A 68 6.46 -0.15 -0.63
N LEU A 69 5.88 -1.32 -0.88
CA LEU A 69 6.26 -2.17 -2.00
C LEU A 69 5.93 -1.49 -3.35
N LEU A 70 4.76 -0.86 -3.50
CA LEU A 70 4.44 -0.09 -4.69
C LEU A 70 5.41 1.08 -4.91
N LEU A 71 5.82 1.78 -3.85
CA LEU A 71 6.84 2.83 -3.93
C LEU A 71 8.20 2.27 -4.36
N THR A 72 8.58 1.12 -3.82
CA THR A 72 9.86 0.46 -4.17
C THR A 72 9.85 0.00 -5.63
N TYR A 73 8.72 -0.49 -6.14
CA TYR A 73 8.56 -0.83 -7.56
C TYR A 73 8.59 0.40 -8.48
N LEU A 74 8.22 1.58 -7.99
CA LEU A 74 8.26 2.81 -8.78
C LEU A 74 9.70 3.28 -9.01
N SER A 75 10.51 3.31 -7.95
CA SER A 75 11.97 3.41 -8.01
C SER A 75 12.54 2.98 -6.66
N PRO A 76 13.69 2.31 -6.60
CA PRO A 76 14.36 1.98 -5.33
C PRO A 76 14.99 3.20 -4.65
N ASP A 77 15.23 4.30 -5.37
CA ASP A 77 15.86 5.51 -4.84
C ASP A 77 14.83 6.59 -4.45
N VAL A 78 15.04 7.22 -3.29
CA VAL A 78 14.10 8.19 -2.73
C VAL A 78 14.08 9.50 -3.53
N GLU A 79 15.23 9.93 -4.07
CA GLU A 79 15.31 11.15 -4.85
C GLU A 79 14.74 10.95 -6.25
N GLU A 80 14.96 9.79 -6.86
CA GLU A 80 14.27 9.41 -8.10
C GLU A 80 12.76 9.30 -7.91
N GLN A 81 12.29 8.67 -6.82
CA GLN A 81 10.86 8.63 -6.50
C GLN A 81 10.28 10.05 -6.44
N LYS A 82 10.92 10.95 -5.68
CA LYS A 82 10.51 12.36 -5.59
C LYS A 82 10.48 13.03 -6.97
N ALA A 83 11.48 12.80 -7.81
CA ALA A 83 11.54 13.34 -9.16
C ALA A 83 10.41 12.81 -10.06
N ILE A 84 10.09 11.51 -9.97
CA ILE A 84 8.98 10.88 -10.70
C ILE A 84 7.65 11.48 -10.23
N PHE A 85 7.43 11.63 -8.93
CA PHE A 85 6.21 12.26 -8.41
C PHE A 85 6.14 13.75 -8.75
N ARG A 86 7.27 14.43 -8.86
CA ARG A 86 7.29 15.83 -9.30
C ARG A 86 6.93 15.96 -10.77
N LYS A 87 7.43 15.08 -11.65
CA LYS A 87 7.23 15.14 -13.10
C LYS A 87 5.93 14.51 -13.58
N ASN A 88 5.55 13.38 -12.99
CA ASN A 88 4.42 12.54 -13.40
C ASN A 88 3.34 12.43 -12.32
N GLY A 89 3.53 13.05 -11.15
CA GLY A 89 2.54 13.02 -10.08
C GLY A 89 1.35 13.94 -10.36
N LEU A 90 0.26 13.63 -9.67
CA LEU A 90 -1.03 14.27 -9.83
C LEU A 90 -1.02 15.66 -9.16
N SER A 91 -0.47 16.66 -9.84
CA SER A 91 -0.28 18.04 -9.33
C SER A 91 -0.98 19.09 -10.22
N ARG A 92 -1.43 20.19 -9.61
CA ARG A 92 -1.92 21.38 -10.33
C ARG A 92 -0.83 22.03 -11.20
N GLU A 93 0.43 21.94 -10.80
CA GLU A 93 1.57 22.46 -11.57
C GLU A 93 1.79 21.64 -12.84
N ASN A 94 1.82 20.30 -12.72
CA ASN A 94 1.90 19.40 -13.87
C ASN A 94 0.72 19.56 -14.83
N ASP A 95 -0.48 19.77 -14.31
CA ASP A 95 -1.65 20.07 -15.14
C ASP A 95 -1.50 21.38 -15.92
N ARG A 96 -0.90 22.41 -15.32
CA ARG A 96 -0.62 23.68 -15.99
C ARG A 96 0.43 23.50 -17.09
N GLU A 97 1.48 22.73 -16.81
CA GLU A 97 2.51 22.40 -17.81
C GLU A 97 1.95 21.56 -18.97
N ALA A 98 1.12 20.55 -18.67
CA ALA A 98 0.46 19.72 -19.67
C ALA A 98 -0.44 20.56 -20.58
N ARG A 99 -1.21 21.51 -20.01
CA ARG A 99 -2.02 22.47 -20.79
C ARG A 99 -1.16 23.37 -21.67
N ARG A 100 -0.01 23.85 -21.19
CA ARG A 100 0.93 24.65 -21.99
C ARG A 100 1.49 23.87 -23.18
N LYS A 101 1.76 22.58 -22.99
CA LYS A 101 2.28 21.67 -24.03
C LYS A 101 1.20 21.08 -24.95
N GLY A 102 -0.08 21.43 -24.76
CA GLY A 102 -1.20 20.88 -25.53
C GLY A 102 -1.50 19.40 -25.23
N VAL A 103 -0.95 18.84 -24.15
CA VAL A 103 -1.13 17.44 -23.75
C VAL A 103 -2.36 17.30 -22.86
N LYS A 104 -3.06 16.17 -22.97
CA LYS A 104 -4.23 15.87 -22.12
C LYS A 104 -3.82 15.78 -20.65
N VAL A 105 -4.54 16.50 -19.78
CA VAL A 105 -4.35 16.44 -18.33
C VAL A 105 -4.74 15.07 -17.79
N GLN A 106 -3.94 14.55 -16.85
CA GLN A 106 -4.23 13.29 -16.18
C GLN A 106 -5.43 13.47 -15.24
N LYS A 107 -6.45 12.63 -15.36
CA LYS A 107 -7.60 12.65 -14.44
C LYS A 107 -7.30 11.79 -13.21
N TRP A 108 -8.03 12.03 -12.12
CA TRP A 108 -8.01 11.14 -10.96
C TRP A 108 -8.40 9.72 -11.36
N ILE A 109 -7.81 8.74 -10.67
CA ILE A 109 -8.15 7.33 -10.84
C ILE A 109 -9.55 7.10 -10.27
N PHE A 110 -10.39 6.36 -10.99
CA PHE A 110 -11.73 5.98 -10.52
C PHE A 110 -11.63 5.16 -9.21
N PRO A 111 -12.47 5.41 -8.18
CA PRO A 111 -13.68 6.25 -8.14
C PRO A 111 -13.46 7.73 -7.72
N LEU A 112 -12.22 8.15 -7.45
CA LEU A 112 -11.91 9.52 -6.98
C LEU A 112 -12.04 10.60 -8.07
N SER A 113 -12.57 10.26 -9.26
CA SER A 113 -12.79 11.22 -10.36
C SER A 113 -13.74 12.37 -10.01
N PHE A 114 -14.57 12.23 -8.97
CA PHE A 114 -15.47 13.29 -8.49
C PHE A 114 -14.73 14.40 -7.71
N ILE A 115 -13.54 14.13 -7.20
CA ILE A 115 -12.71 15.10 -6.48
C ILE A 115 -12.02 16.01 -7.50
N LYS A 116 -12.49 17.25 -7.61
CA LYS A 116 -11.90 18.25 -8.53
C LYS A 116 -10.62 18.90 -8.00
N SER A 117 -10.37 18.82 -6.68
CA SER A 117 -9.20 19.45 -6.06
C SER A 117 -7.99 18.52 -6.17
N LYS A 118 -7.00 18.92 -6.97
CA LYS A 118 -5.68 18.28 -6.98
C LYS A 118 -4.75 18.98 -6.00
N PRO A 119 -3.83 18.26 -5.35
CA PRO A 119 -2.83 18.88 -4.51
C PRO A 119 -1.93 19.84 -5.31
N ALA A 120 -1.35 20.80 -4.59
CA ALA A 120 -0.46 21.79 -5.19
C ALA A 120 0.79 21.12 -5.78
N ASP A 121 1.42 20.22 -5.02
CA ASP A 121 2.64 19.50 -5.41
C ASP A 121 2.43 17.97 -5.39
N GLY A 122 3.11 17.25 -6.28
CA GLY A 122 3.13 15.78 -6.33
C GLY A 122 3.80 15.17 -5.10
N LEU A 123 4.71 15.89 -4.44
CA LEU A 123 5.27 15.47 -3.15
C LEU A 123 4.26 15.56 -2.01
N TYR A 124 3.40 16.58 -2.02
CA TYR A 124 2.33 16.70 -1.06
C TYR A 124 1.29 15.57 -1.23
N PHE A 125 1.05 15.12 -2.46
CA PHE A 125 0.25 13.93 -2.73
C PHE A 125 0.84 12.68 -2.07
N LEU A 126 2.16 12.44 -2.24
CA LEU A 126 2.86 11.34 -1.58
C LEU A 126 2.74 11.43 -0.05
N GLN A 127 2.87 12.63 0.51
CA GLN A 127 2.71 12.85 1.94
C GLN A 127 1.29 12.51 2.39
N MET A 128 0.26 12.99 1.68
CA MET A 128 -1.14 12.66 1.98
C MET A 128 -1.40 11.15 1.91
N MET A 129 -0.80 10.42 0.96
CA MET A 129 -0.91 8.96 0.91
C MET A 129 -0.27 8.30 2.13
N LYS A 130 0.93 8.74 2.54
CA LYS A 130 1.59 8.24 3.76
C LYS A 130 0.74 8.50 5.00
N TRP A 131 0.20 9.70 5.13
CA TRP A 131 -0.71 10.07 6.22
C TRP A 131 -2.01 9.27 6.18
N GLY A 132 -2.61 9.06 5.01
CA GLY A 132 -3.84 8.28 4.86
C GLY A 132 -3.65 6.79 5.19
N VAL A 133 -2.53 6.21 4.76
CA VAL A 133 -2.15 4.84 5.13
C VAL A 133 -1.91 4.75 6.63
N LEU A 134 -1.18 5.70 7.23
CA LEU A 134 -0.93 5.72 8.67
C LEU A 134 -2.22 5.95 9.48
N GLN A 135 -3.11 6.83 9.02
CA GLN A 135 -4.39 7.09 9.65
C GLN A 135 -5.28 5.85 9.58
N TYR A 136 -5.33 5.15 8.45
CA TYR A 136 -6.01 3.86 8.35
C TYR A 136 -5.45 2.84 9.35
N CYS A 137 -4.13 2.88 9.57
CA CYS A 137 -3.49 2.02 10.55
C CYS A 137 -3.89 2.30 12.00
N VAL A 138 -4.13 3.57 12.33
CA VAL A 138 -4.47 4.02 13.69
C VAL A 138 -5.97 4.00 13.95
N VAL A 139 -6.81 4.27 12.94
CA VAL A 139 -8.27 4.43 13.10
C VAL A 139 -9.00 3.09 13.08
N ARG A 140 -8.49 2.08 12.37
CA ARG A 140 -9.17 0.78 12.28
C ARG A 140 -9.15 -0.06 13.57
N PRO A 141 -8.12 -0.03 14.43
CA PRO A 141 -8.14 -0.75 15.70
C PRO A 141 -8.94 -0.03 16.81
N VAL A 142 -9.59 1.11 16.55
CA VAL A 142 -10.38 1.90 17.53
C VAL A 142 -11.87 1.79 17.23
#